data_AF-A0A977PYG2-F1
#
_entry.id   AF-A0A977PYG2-F1
#
_cell.length_a   1.000
_cell.length_b   1.000
_cell.length_c   1.000
_cell.angle_alpha   90.00
_cell.angle_beta   90.00
_cell.angle_gamma   90.00
#
_symmetry.space_group_name_H-M   'P 1'
#
loop_
_entity.id
_entity.type
_entity.pdbx_description
1 polymer ?
#
loop_
_entity_poly.entity_id
_entity_poly.type
_entity_poly.pdbx_seq_one_letter_code
_entity_poly.pdbx_strand_id
1 'polypeptide(L)'
;MSQQDLFQIWTEEADAALNAKQAGVVVDLWKCFGERRVIAIVQIDSVDTLDQILFTLPIMQKMGQHVQIKVTALRRYEDFTADLKTWIEK
;
A
#
# COMPACT_ATOMS: atom_id res chain seq x y z
N MET A 1 5.94 -21.83 -13.08
CA MET A 1 4.97 -20.74 -13.25
C MET A 1 5.19 -20.15 -14.64
N SER A 2 4.15 -20.12 -15.45
CA SER A 2 4.16 -19.49 -16.77
C SER A 2 4.04 -17.96 -16.65
N GLN A 3 4.27 -17.25 -17.76
CA GLN A 3 4.02 -15.81 -17.80
C GLN A 3 2.52 -15.48 -17.63
N GLN A 4 1.63 -16.31 -18.17
CA GLN A 4 0.18 -16.17 -18.01
C GLN A 4 -0.23 -16.31 -16.55
N ASP A 5 0.33 -17.29 -15.82
CA ASP A 5 0.05 -17.49 -14.40
C ASP A 5 0.41 -16.23 -13.59
N LEU A 6 1.56 -15.61 -13.90
CA LEU A 6 2.00 -14.37 -13.25
C LEU A 6 1.07 -13.20 -13.54
N PHE A 7 0.60 -13.06 -14.79
CA PHE A 7 -0.35 -12.01 -15.14
C PHE A 7 -1.72 -12.22 -14.49
N GLN A 8 -2.17 -13.47 -14.37
CA GLN A 8 -3.41 -13.78 -13.66
C GLN A 8 -3.34 -13.38 -12.19
N ILE A 9 -2.24 -13.73 -11.49
CA ILE A 9 -2.02 -13.32 -10.10
C ILE A 9 -2.01 -11.79 -9.96
N TRP A 10 -1.35 -11.09 -10.89
CA TRP A 10 -1.32 -9.62 -10.90
C TRP A 10 -2.69 -9.00 -11.14
N THR A 11 -3.53 -9.64 -11.96
CA THR A 11 -4.88 -9.15 -12.24
C THR A 11 -5.76 -9.27 -11.00
N GLU A 12 -5.74 -10.42 -10.33
CA GLU A 12 -6.47 -10.64 -9.08
C GLU A 12 -6.03 -9.67 -7.96
N GLU A 13 -4.72 -9.43 -7.85
CA GLU A 13 -4.16 -8.45 -6.91
C GLU A 13 -4.62 -7.03 -7.24
N ALA A 14 -4.62 -6.66 -8.53
CA ALA A 14 -5.07 -5.35 -8.97
C ALA A 14 -6.56 -5.14 -8.65
N ASP A 15 -7.41 -6.14 -8.89
CA ASP A 15 -8.83 -6.07 -8.56
C ASP A 15 -9.05 -5.89 -7.05
N ALA A 16 -8.33 -6.64 -6.21
CA ALA A 16 -8.38 -6.49 -4.76
C ALA A 16 -7.97 -5.08 -4.31
N ALA A 17 -6.86 -4.56 -4.85
CA ALA A 17 -6.34 -3.24 -4.50
C ALA A 17 -7.26 -2.10 -4.98
N LEU A 18 -7.86 -2.24 -6.17
CA LEU A 18 -8.82 -1.26 -6.70
C LEU A 18 -10.13 -1.26 -5.89
N ASN A 19 -10.62 -2.44 -5.48
CA ASN A 19 -11.77 -2.53 -4.58
C ASN A 19 -11.49 -1.88 -3.22
N ALA A 20 -10.29 -2.08 -2.67
CA ALA A 20 -9.87 -1.42 -1.42
C ALA A 20 -9.76 0.12 -1.56
N LYS A 21 -9.43 0.62 -2.76
CA LYS A 21 -9.47 2.06 -3.09
C LYS A 21 -10.90 2.58 -3.12
N GLN A 22 -11.83 1.83 -3.73
CA GLN A 22 -13.25 2.19 -3.72
C GLN A 22 -13.85 2.17 -2.31
N ALA A 23 -13.40 1.26 -1.45
CA ALA A 23 -13.80 1.19 -0.04
C ALA A 23 -13.19 2.30 0.85
N GLY A 24 -12.29 3.13 0.30
CA GLY A 24 -11.67 4.26 1.03
C GLY A 24 -10.48 3.89 1.92
N VAL A 25 -10.09 2.62 1.96
CA VAL A 25 -8.91 2.15 2.74
C VAL A 25 -7.61 2.55 2.03
N VAL A 26 -7.59 2.44 0.69
CA VAL A 26 -6.47 2.90 -0.13
C VAL A 26 -6.76 4.32 -0.58
N VAL A 27 -5.96 5.28 -0.11
CA VAL A 27 -6.02 6.68 -0.54
C VAL A 27 -5.51 6.79 -1.96
N ASP A 28 -4.37 6.15 -2.26
CA ASP A 28 -3.83 6.16 -3.60
C ASP A 28 -2.99 4.93 -3.95
N LEU A 29 -2.87 4.63 -5.24
CA LEU A 29 -2.25 3.41 -5.75
C LEU A 29 -1.50 3.68 -7.05
N TRP A 30 -0.21 3.33 -7.08
CA TRP A 30 0.68 3.62 -8.19
C TRP A 30 1.54 2.41 -8.57
N LYS A 31 1.72 2.21 -9.87
CA LYS A 31 2.66 1.23 -10.42
C LYS A 31 4.00 1.91 -10.73
N CYS A 32 5.10 1.40 -10.17
CA CYS A 32 6.43 1.88 -10.56
C CYS A 32 6.77 1.40 -11.97
N PHE A 33 7.14 2.30 -12.86
CA PHE A 33 7.51 1.95 -14.23
C PHE A 33 8.80 1.11 -14.27
N GLY A 34 8.85 0.07 -15.11
CA GLY A 34 10.05 -0.76 -15.32
C GLY A 34 10.43 -1.73 -14.18
N GLU A 35 9.74 -1.69 -13.03
CA GLU A 35 10.07 -2.52 -11.86
C GLU A 35 8.90 -3.40 -11.44
N ARG A 36 9.12 -4.55 -10.77
CA ARG A 36 8.02 -5.35 -10.16
C ARG A 36 7.61 -4.75 -8.81
N ARG A 37 7.13 -3.50 -8.83
CA ARG A 37 6.80 -2.73 -7.62
C ARG A 37 5.51 -1.92 -7.75
N VAL A 38 4.72 -1.89 -6.67
CA VAL A 38 3.52 -1.07 -6.49
C VAL A 38 3.71 -0.25 -5.22
N ILE A 39 3.21 0.99 -5.23
CA ILE A 39 3.15 1.87 -4.07
C ILE A 39 1.68 2.09 -3.76
N ALA A 40 1.27 1.76 -2.54
CA ALA A 40 -0.06 2.04 -2.02
C ALA A 40 0.06 3.01 -0.85
N ILE A 41 -0.75 4.07 -0.85
CA ILE A 41 -0.97 4.94 0.29
C ILE A 41 -2.28 4.47 0.91
N VAL A 42 -2.22 4.02 2.16
CA VAL A 42 -3.38 3.51 2.89
C VAL A 42 -3.66 4.36 4.11
N GLN A 43 -4.94 4.56 4.40
CA GLN A 43 -5.40 5.15 5.65
C GLN A 43 -6.00 4.03 6.50
N ILE A 44 -5.40 3.82 7.67
CA ILE A 44 -5.73 2.74 8.59
C ILE A 44 -5.77 3.27 10.02
N ASP A 45 -6.66 2.72 10.83
CA ASP A 45 -6.85 3.15 12.22
C ASP A 45 -5.93 2.40 13.20
N SER A 46 -5.45 1.21 12.82
CA SER A 46 -4.54 0.39 13.61
C SER A 46 -3.50 -0.31 12.74
N VAL A 47 -2.32 -0.51 13.32
CA VAL A 47 -1.25 -1.35 12.77
C VAL A 47 -1.69 -2.80 12.60
N ASP A 48 -2.56 -3.32 13.47
CA ASP A 48 -3.05 -4.71 13.36
C ASP A 48 -3.86 -4.92 12.08
N THR A 49 -4.61 -3.90 11.67
CA THR A 49 -5.40 -3.92 10.43
C THR A 49 -4.50 -3.96 9.21
N LEU A 50 -3.32 -3.32 9.27
CA LEU A 50 -2.35 -3.38 8.18
C LEU A 50 -1.87 -4.80 7.95
N ASP A 51 -1.45 -5.49 9.01
CA ASP A 51 -0.93 -6.85 8.89
C ASP A 51 -1.99 -7.79 8.34
N GLN A 52 -3.24 -7.69 8.81
CA GLN A 52 -4.35 -8.48 8.28
C GLN A 52 -4.57 -8.24 6.77
N ILE A 53 -4.55 -6.98 6.34
CA ILE A 53 -4.66 -6.64 4.90
C ILE A 53 -3.49 -7.27 4.14
N LEU A 54 -2.25 -7.07 4.59
CA LEU A 54 -1.06 -7.57 3.91
C LEU A 54 -1.08 -9.10 3.75
N PHE A 55 -1.46 -9.85 4.80
CA PHE A 55 -1.52 -11.31 4.73
C PHE A 55 -2.71 -11.85 3.92
N THR A 56 -3.75 -11.05 3.71
CA THR A 56 -4.91 -11.44 2.89
C THR A 56 -4.74 -11.15 1.41
N LEU A 57 -3.71 -10.40 1.01
CA LEU A 57 -3.44 -10.10 -0.40
C LEU A 57 -3.18 -11.38 -1.21
N PRO A 58 -3.84 -11.56 -2.38
CA PRO A 58 -3.62 -12.70 -3.27
C PRO A 58 -2.15 -12.94 -3.61
N ILE A 59 -1.37 -11.86 -3.81
CA ILE A 59 0.05 -11.98 -4.12
C ILE A 59 0.86 -12.53 -2.95
N MET A 60 0.50 -12.20 -1.70
CA MET A 60 1.15 -12.72 -0.51
C MET A 60 0.84 -14.20 -0.31
N GLN A 61 -0.41 -14.63 -0.54
CA GLN A 61 -0.81 -16.03 -0.43
C GLN A 61 -0.13 -16.91 -1.48
N LYS A 62 -0.01 -16.43 -2.73
CA LYS A 62 0.50 -17.23 -3.86
C LYS A 62 2.02 -17.18 -4.02
N MET A 63 2.66 -16.06 -3.66
CA MET A 63 4.09 -15.85 -3.89
C MET A 63 4.91 -15.87 -2.59
N GLY A 64 4.27 -15.70 -1.43
CA GLY A 64 4.86 -15.82 -0.11
C GLY A 64 6.18 -15.04 0.01
N GLN A 65 7.27 -15.77 0.28
CA GLN A 65 8.62 -15.23 0.46
C GLN A 65 9.18 -14.40 -0.72
N HIS A 66 8.57 -14.47 -1.89
CA HIS A 66 9.01 -13.69 -3.06
C HIS A 66 8.43 -12.27 -3.09
N VAL A 67 7.58 -11.92 -2.11
CA VAL A 67 7.02 -10.57 -1.96
C VAL A 67 7.77 -9.87 -0.85
N GLN A 68 8.32 -8.71 -1.15
CA GLN A 68 8.95 -7.83 -0.16
C GLN A 68 8.03 -6.62 0.06
N ILE A 69 7.65 -6.41 1.31
CA ILE A 69 6.82 -5.28 1.72
C ILE A 69 7.68 -4.34 2.54
N LYS A 70 7.66 -3.06 2.17
CA LYS A 70 8.27 -1.99 2.96
C LYS A 70 7.18 -1.01 3.37
N VAL A 71 6.98 -0.90 4.68
CA VAL A 71 6.01 0.02 5.28
C VAL A 71 6.76 1.25 5.78
N THR A 72 6.24 2.43 5.46
CA THR A 72 6.73 3.72 5.96
C THR A 72 5.53 4.51 6.47
N ALA A 73 5.58 4.94 7.73
CA ALA A 73 4.55 5.82 8.27
C ALA A 73 4.61 7.18 7.56
N LEU A 74 3.47 7.65 7.06
CA LEU A 74 3.33 8.95 6.42
C LEU A 74 2.56 9.89 7.34
N ARG A 75 3.04 11.13 7.41
CA ARG A 75 2.34 12.23 8.07
C ARG A 75 1.90 13.23 7.01
N ARG A 76 0.71 13.82 7.18
CA ARG A 76 0.27 14.95 6.35
C ARG A 76 1.25 16.11 6.49
N TYR A 77 1.63 16.69 5.36
CA TYR A 77 2.63 17.75 5.35
C TYR A 77 2.08 19.03 5.99
N GLU A 78 0.77 19.27 5.86
CA GLU A 78 0.05 20.39 6.46
C GLU A 78 0.22 20.42 7.98
N ASP A 79 0.03 19.28 8.65
CA ASP A 79 0.19 19.17 10.11
C ASP A 79 1.62 19.48 10.54
N PHE A 80 2.61 19.01 9.76
CA PHE A 80 4.01 19.31 10.03
C PHE A 80 4.31 20.80 9.86
N THR A 81 3.77 21.45 8.84
CA THR A 81 3.94 22.91 8.65
C THR A 81 3.30 23.74 9.75
N ALA A 82 2.19 23.27 10.34
CA ALA A 82 1.54 23.94 11.47
C ALA A 82 2.44 23.90 12.72
N ASP A 83 3.01 22.73 13.04
CA ASP A 83 3.95 22.57 14.16
C ASP A 83 5.17 23.48 14.01
N LEU A 84 5.74 23.55 12.80
CA LEU A 84 6.91 24.39 12.52
C LEU A 84 6.65 25.87 12.84
N LYS A 85 5.47 26.38 12.51
CA LYS A 85 5.10 27.77 12.82
C LYS A 85 5.00 28.00 14.33
N THR A 86 4.38 27.07 15.05
CA THR A 86 4.29 27.13 16.51
C THR A 86 5.66 27.09 17.20
N TRP A 87 6.64 26.40 16.62
CA TRP A 87 8.00 26.35 17.18
C TRP A 87 8.78 27.65 16.97
N ILE A 88 8.52 28.40 15.90
CA ILE A 88 9.17 29.69 15.62
C ILE A 88 8.61 30.80 16.52
N GLU A 89 7.36 30.69 16.95
CA GLU A 89 6.68 31.66 17.81
C GLU A 89 7.02 31.53 19.31
N LYS A 90 7.85 30.54 19.70
CA LYS A 90 8.36 30.34 21.06
C LYS A 90 9.77 30.92 21.23
#